data_AF-A0A257CMD3-F1
#
_entry.id   AF-A0A257CMD3-F1
#
_cell.length_a   1.000
_cell.length_b   1.000
_cell.length_c   1.000
_cell.angle_alpha   90.00
_cell.angle_beta   90.00
_cell.angle_gamma   90.00
#
_symmetry.space_group_name_H-M   'P 1'
#
loop_
_entity.id
_entity.type
_entity.pdbx_description
1 polymer ?
#
loop_
_entity_poly.entity_id
_entity_poly.type
_entity_poly.pdbx_seq_one_letter_code
_entity_poly.pdbx_strand_id
1 'polypeptide(L)'
;MKALDFPIDRLITTGSVGQGRSPNGQALEALQPVTFVDDCLPYVLGMEAHMHMALTVRDANGSPNLGEQLRQAGSTHGSLLEFSRWWVG
;
A
#
# COMPACT_ATOMS: atom_id res chain seq x y z
N MET A 1 -9.97 -14.77 4.62
CA MET A 1 -8.70 -15.09 3.93
C MET A 1 -8.63 -16.56 3.51
N LYS A 2 -8.47 -17.53 4.42
CA LYS A 2 -8.49 -18.97 4.04
C LYS A 2 -9.80 -19.41 3.36
N ALA A 3 -10.94 -18.88 3.81
CA ALA A 3 -12.25 -19.16 3.20
C ALA A 3 -12.46 -18.49 1.83
N LEU A 4 -11.58 -17.56 1.42
CA LEU A 4 -11.66 -16.86 0.13
C LEU A 4 -10.60 -17.38 -0.85
N ASP A 5 -9.89 -18.45 -0.50
CA ASP A 5 -8.82 -19.08 -1.28
C ASP A 5 -7.76 -18.08 -1.81
N PHE A 6 -7.48 -17.04 -1.02
CA PHE A 6 -6.43 -16.08 -1.36
C PHE A 6 -5.06 -16.73 -1.11
N PRO A 7 -4.17 -16.78 -2.13
CA PRO A 7 -2.84 -17.36 -2.00
C PRO A 7 -1.94 -16.39 -1.22
N ILE A 8 -1.92 -16.53 0.11
CA ILE A 8 -1.16 -15.66 1.01
C ILE A 8 -0.02 -16.45 1.61
N ASP A 9 1.22 -16.05 1.28
CA ASP A 9 2.42 -16.68 1.81
C ASP A 9 2.70 -16.29 3.27
N ARG A 10 2.34 -15.06 3.66
CA ARG A 10 2.57 -14.54 5.01
C ARG A 10 1.52 -13.51 5.41
N LEU A 11 1.06 -13.60 6.66
CA LEU A 11 0.22 -12.58 7.30
C LEU A 11 1.04 -11.85 8.37
N ILE A 12 1.08 -10.52 8.30
CA ILE A 12 1.70 -9.66 9.31
C ILE A 12 0.63 -8.73 9.85
N THR A 13 0.44 -8.72 11.17
CA THR A 13 -0.46 -7.79 11.84
C THR A 13 0.33 -6.63 12.42
N THR A 14 -0.01 -5.41 12.04
CA THR A 14 0.61 -4.18 12.54
C THR A 14 -0.33 -3.48 13.51
N GLY A 15 0.22 -2.80 14.52
CA GLY A 15 -0.56 -2.04 15.49
C GLY A 15 -0.92 -0.65 14.97
N SER A 16 -1.85 0.03 15.65
CA SER A 16 -2.17 1.44 15.36
C SER A 16 -1.10 2.36 15.96
N VAL A 17 -0.04 2.67 15.22
CA VAL A 17 1.03 3.53 15.75
C VAL A 17 0.68 5.02 15.55
N GLY A 18 0.41 5.72 16.65
CA GLY A 18 -0.03 7.13 16.69
C GLY A 18 1.08 8.19 16.67
N GLN A 19 2.14 8.02 15.86
CA GLN A 19 3.35 8.88 15.94
C GLN A 19 3.92 9.24 14.54
N GLY A 20 3.07 9.64 13.59
CA GLY A 20 3.51 10.26 12.33
C GLY A 20 4.28 9.37 11.33
N ARG A 21 4.38 8.06 11.57
CA ARG A 21 4.91 7.06 10.64
C ARG A 21 3.82 6.06 10.27
N SER A 22 3.90 5.49 9.07
CA SER A 22 3.00 4.42 8.64
C SER A 22 2.97 3.28 9.68
N PRO A 23 1.77 2.77 10.03
CA PRO A 23 1.63 1.53 10.81
C PRO A 23 2.38 0.34 10.20
N ASN A 24 2.58 0.35 8.88
CA ASN A 24 3.23 -0.70 8.13
C ASN A 24 4.75 -0.53 8.01
N GLY A 25 5.30 0.59 8.49
CA GLY A 25 6.70 0.95 8.33
C GLY A 25 7.67 -0.15 8.77
N GLN A 26 7.53 -0.65 10.01
CA GLN A 26 8.41 -1.70 10.53
C GLN A 26 8.32 -3.01 9.75
N ALA A 27 7.11 -3.40 9.32
CA ALA A 27 6.91 -4.62 8.55
C ALA A 27 7.56 -4.53 7.16
N LEU A 28 7.43 -3.37 6.53
CA LEU A 28 7.98 -3.11 5.19
C LEU A 28 9.50 -2.93 5.24
N GLU A 29 10.04 -2.30 6.28
CA GLU A 29 11.48 -2.27 6.56
C GLU A 29 12.06 -3.69 6.70
N ALA A 30 11.37 -4.59 7.39
CA ALA A 30 11.83 -5.98 7.56
C ALA A 30 11.70 -6.84 6.30
N LEU A 31 10.66 -6.61 5.49
CA LEU A 31 10.39 -7.37 4.27
C LEU A 31 11.20 -6.91 3.06
N GLN A 32 11.56 -5.62 2.99
CA GLN A 32 12.20 -5.00 1.82
C GLN A 32 11.51 -5.39 0.49
N PRO A 33 10.19 -5.15 0.34
CA PRO A 33 9.47 -5.58 -0.85
C PRO A 33 9.87 -4.75 -2.07
N VAL A 34 9.78 -5.35 -3.26
CA VAL A 34 9.96 -4.62 -4.53
C VAL A 34 8.81 -3.64 -4.81
N THR A 35 7.61 -3.97 -4.34
CA THR A 35 6.43 -3.11 -4.45
C THR A 35 5.50 -3.28 -3.24
N PHE A 36 4.86 -2.20 -2.84
CA PHE A 36 3.83 -2.17 -1.82
C PHE A 36 2.58 -1.49 -2.37
N VAL A 37 1.42 -2.12 -2.16
CA VAL A 37 0.12 -1.63 -2.65
C VAL A 37 -0.82 -1.46 -1.46
N ASP A 38 -1.37 -0.26 -1.29
CA ASP A 38 -2.33 0.07 -0.24
C ASP A 38 -3.50 0.88 -0.83
N ASP A 39 -4.57 1.03 -0.06
CA ASP A 39 -5.71 1.88 -0.43
C ASP A 39 -5.73 3.20 0.37
N CYS A 40 -4.76 3.39 1.27
CA CYS A 40 -4.70 4.49 2.23
C CYS A 40 -3.35 5.24 2.21
N LEU A 41 -3.32 6.44 1.62
CA LEU A 41 -2.13 7.30 1.52
C LEU A 41 -1.41 7.54 2.87
N PRO A 42 -2.09 7.80 3.99
CA PRO A 42 -1.43 7.91 5.31
C PRO A 42 -0.58 6.68 5.70
N TYR A 43 -0.86 5.50 5.15
CA TYR A 43 -0.15 4.26 5.46
C TYR A 43 1.05 4.01 4.54
N VAL A 44 1.32 4.91 3.60
CA VAL A 44 2.53 4.87 2.77
C VAL A 44 3.47 6.06 3.03
N LEU A 45 3.10 6.97 3.93
CA LEU A 45 3.92 8.13 4.27
C LEU A 45 5.18 7.75 5.08
N GLY A 46 6.28 8.43 4.77
CA GLY A 46 7.56 8.27 5.49
C GLY A 46 8.29 6.98 5.17
N MET A 47 7.96 6.37 4.03
CA MET A 47 8.57 5.15 3.54
C MET A 47 9.70 5.45 2.55
N GLU A 48 10.79 4.69 2.64
CA GLU A 48 12.03 4.89 1.87
C GLU A 48 11.84 4.65 0.37
N ALA A 49 12.63 5.34 -0.45
CA ALA A 49 12.51 5.39 -1.92
C ALA A 49 12.92 4.09 -2.67
N HIS A 50 13.24 3.00 -1.96
CA HIS A 50 13.75 1.77 -2.57
C HIS A 50 12.67 0.80 -3.08
N MET A 51 11.39 1.08 -2.81
CA MET A 51 10.27 0.23 -3.23
C MET A 51 9.27 1.02 -4.07
N HIS A 52 8.60 0.33 -5.00
CA HIS A 52 7.51 0.93 -5.77
C HIS A 52 6.23 0.99 -4.93
N MET A 53 5.85 2.19 -4.49
CA MET A 53 4.59 2.40 -3.78
C MET A 53 3.44 2.67 -4.75
N ALA A 54 2.41 1.84 -4.71
CA ALA A 54 1.20 2.02 -5.50
C ALA A 54 -0.02 2.23 -4.59
N LEU A 55 -0.90 3.13 -5.01
CA LEU A 55 -2.19 3.33 -4.34
C LEU A 55 -3.33 2.82 -5.20
N THR A 56 -4.28 2.14 -4.56
CA THR A 56 -5.55 1.75 -5.17
C THR A 56 -6.69 2.62 -4.66
N VAL A 57 -7.74 2.76 -5.46
CA VAL A 57 -8.94 3.50 -5.03
C VAL A 57 -9.73 2.65 -4.05
N ARG A 58 -9.85 3.15 -2.81
CA ARG A 58 -10.65 2.51 -1.74
C ARG A 58 -12.15 2.61 -1.97
N ASP A 59 -12.60 3.80 -2.33
CA ASP A 59 -14.01 4.13 -2.60
C ASP A 59 -14.07 5.33 -3.55
N ALA A 60 -15.13 5.42 -4.36
CA ALA A 60 -15.31 6.52 -5.31
C ALA A 60 -15.53 7.87 -4.59
N ASN A 61 -16.09 7.84 -3.39
CA ASN A 61 -16.36 9.03 -2.57
C ASN A 61 -15.60 8.94 -1.24
N GLY A 62 -14.78 9.95 -0.95
CA GLY A 62 -14.07 10.06 0.34
C GLY A 62 -12.76 9.28 0.42
N SER A 63 -12.11 9.01 -0.72
CA SER A 63 -10.78 8.41 -0.73
C SER A 63 -9.79 9.21 0.13
N PRO A 64 -8.97 8.55 0.98
CA PRO A 64 -7.90 9.20 1.73
C PRO A 64 -6.71 9.59 0.84
N ASN A 65 -6.72 9.21 -0.45
CA ASN A 65 -5.62 9.42 -1.40
C ASN A 65 -5.74 10.81 -2.06
N LEU A 66 -5.63 11.86 -1.27
CA LEU A 66 -5.81 13.24 -1.70
C LEU A 66 -4.61 14.12 -1.32
N GLY A 67 -4.51 15.27 -1.97
CA GLY A 67 -3.55 16.30 -1.64
C GLY A 67 -2.16 16.08 -2.22
N GLU A 68 -1.24 16.92 -1.76
CA GLU A 68 0.11 17.03 -2.31
C GLU A 68 0.96 15.76 -2.12
N GLN A 69 0.69 15.03 -1.05
CA GLN A 69 1.40 13.80 -0.70
C GLN A 69 1.14 12.66 -1.68
N LEU A 70 0.11 12.75 -2.53
CA LEU A 70 -0.16 11.74 -3.56
C LEU A 70 1.02 11.57 -4.52
N ARG A 71 1.84 12.62 -4.72
CA ARG A 71 3.07 12.55 -5.53
C ARG A 71 4.14 11.62 -4.97
N GLN A 72 4.00 11.15 -3.73
CA GLN A 72 4.89 10.16 -3.13
C GLN A 72 4.57 8.74 -3.61
N ALA A 73 3.37 8.48 -4.14
CA ALA A 73 3.06 7.21 -4.78
C ALA A 73 3.70 7.17 -6.18
N GLY A 74 4.38 6.08 -6.49
CA GLY A 74 4.95 5.84 -7.82
C GLY A 74 3.90 5.54 -8.88
N SER A 75 2.69 5.12 -8.48
CA SER A 75 1.54 4.94 -9.39
C SER A 75 0.22 4.88 -8.63
N THR A 76 -0.88 5.11 -9.33
CA THR A 76 -2.25 5.02 -8.80
C THR A 76 -3.12 4.22 -9.75
N HIS A 77 -3.97 3.36 -9.21
CA HIS A 77 -4.79 2.41 -9.99
C HIS A 77 -6.20 2.34 -9.41
N GLY A 78 -7.20 2.00 -10.22
CA GLY A 78 -8.58 1.83 -9.77
C GLY A 78 -8.80 0.56 -8.95
N SER A 79 -7.94 -0.45 -9.08
CA SER A 79 -8.02 -1.70 -8.30
C SER A 79 -6.69 -2.44 -8.21
N LEU A 80 -6.59 -3.40 -7.30
CA LEU A 80 -5.43 -4.29 -7.21
C LEU A 80 -5.23 -5.11 -8.51
N LEU A 81 -6.31 -5.50 -9.18
CA LEU A 81 -6.26 -6.22 -10.46
C LEU A 81 -5.69 -5.36 -11.59
N GLU A 82 -6.06 -4.08 -11.62
CA GLU A 82 -5.51 -3.14 -12.59
C GLU A 82 -4.02 -2.91 -12.35
N PHE A 83 -3.62 -2.68 -11.09
CA PHE A 83 -2.21 -2.61 -10.72
C PHE A 83 -1.44 -3.86 -11.14
N SER A 84 -1.96 -5.06 -10.84
CA SER A 84 -1.24 -6.30 -11.13
C SER A 84 -0.99 -6.47 -12.63
N ARG A 85 -1.98 -6.12 -13.47
CA ARG A 85 -1.85 -6.17 -14.93
C ARG A 85 -0.82 -5.18 -15.45
N TRP A 86 -0.78 -3.98 -14.89
CA TRP A 86 0.21 -2.97 -15.24
C TRP A 86 1.63 -3.37 -14.79
N TRP A 87 1.77 -3.95 -13.60
CA TRP A 87 3.06 -4.31 -13.01
C TRP A 87 3.77 -5.47 -13.75
N VAL A 88 3.00 -6.47 -14.20
CA VAL A 88 3.56 -7.65 -14.91
C VAL A 88 3.51 -7.53 -16.44
N GLY A 89 3.05 -6.38 -16.96
CA GLY A 89 2.83 -6.12 -18.38
C GLY A 89 4.11 -6.05 -19.20
#